data_AF-A0A6G3PXY1-F1
#
_entry.id   AF-A0A6G3PXY1-F1
#
_cell.length_a   1.000
_cell.length_b   1.000
_cell.length_c   1.000
_cell.angle_alpha   90.00
_cell.angle_beta   90.00
_cell.angle_gamma   90.00
#
_symmetry.space_group_name_H-M   'P 1'
#
loop_
_entity.id
_entity.type
_entity.pdbx_description
1 polymer ?
#
loop_
_entity_poly.entity_id
_entity_poly.type
_entity_poly.pdbx_seq_one_letter_code
_entity_poly.pdbx_strand_id
1 'polypeptide(L)'
;DAAGTATRMPDGSEAWPGWEDCAVPPARLGAYLRDFRALLAEHGLRGTPYGHFGDGCIHVRVDFDLITEAGVARFRRFSEEAAGLVVAHGGSLSGEHGDGQARAELLPRMYGDGLVALFGRFKDLWDPDGGLNPGMLVRPARLDEGLRFSVLPKRPVDVEFGYPQDGGDFAGAVRRCVGVAKCRTTETSGAGVMCPSFRATGEEAHSTRGRARLLHEMLAGEIVTDGWRSTEVRDALDLCLSCKGCRSDCPVGVDMATYKAEFLHHHYRGRLRPAAHYAMGRLPRWLRLARPFARPLNALARVRP
;
A
#
# COMPACT_ATOMS: atom_id res chain seq x y z
N ASP A 1 -11.35 2.88 -12.93
CA ASP A 1 -10.93 2.33 -11.65
C ASP A 1 -9.87 3.22 -10.99
N ALA A 2 -10.26 3.92 -9.93
CA ALA A 2 -9.40 4.80 -9.13
C ALA A 2 -9.14 4.20 -7.73
N ALA A 3 -9.43 2.90 -7.54
CA ALA A 3 -9.09 2.17 -6.33
C ALA A 3 -7.58 2.29 -6.02
N GLY A 4 -7.28 2.66 -4.77
CA GLY A 4 -5.94 2.91 -4.26
C GLY A 4 -5.09 3.98 -4.97
N THR A 5 -5.72 4.96 -5.63
CA THR A 5 -5.00 6.09 -6.27
C THR A 5 -4.71 7.28 -5.34
N ALA A 6 -5.34 7.33 -4.17
CA ALA A 6 -5.08 8.37 -3.17
C ALA A 6 -5.04 7.74 -1.77
N THR A 7 -4.06 8.17 -0.96
CA THR A 7 -3.93 7.79 0.45
C THR A 7 -3.87 9.00 1.38
N ARG A 8 -4.09 10.19 0.83
CA ARG A 8 -4.03 11.46 1.56
C ARG A 8 -5.10 12.42 1.07
N MET A 9 -5.56 13.25 2.00
CA MET A 9 -6.41 14.41 1.73
C MET A 9 -5.58 15.58 1.17
N PRO A 10 -6.20 16.63 0.62
CA PRO A 10 -5.48 17.81 0.12
C PRO A 10 -4.61 18.52 1.17
N ASP A 11 -4.95 18.42 2.45
CA ASP A 11 -4.18 18.95 3.58
C ASP A 11 -2.98 18.04 3.98
N GLY A 12 -2.81 16.92 3.29
CA GLY A 12 -1.76 15.94 3.56
C GLY A 12 -2.09 14.94 4.66
N SER A 13 -3.23 15.04 5.36
CA SER A 13 -3.66 14.01 6.32
C SER A 13 -3.91 12.68 5.63
N GLU A 14 -3.71 11.56 6.35
CA GLU A 14 -3.93 10.23 5.79
C GLU A 14 -5.43 9.99 5.52
N ALA A 15 -5.71 9.31 4.42
CA ALA A 15 -7.05 8.85 4.08
C ALA A 15 -6.95 7.47 3.46
N TRP A 16 -7.70 6.51 3.99
CA TRP A 16 -7.51 5.12 3.68
C TRP A 16 -8.66 4.56 2.84
N PRO A 17 -8.37 3.57 1.97
CA PRO A 17 -9.40 2.61 1.60
C PRO A 17 -9.83 1.86 2.87
N GLY A 18 -11.10 1.51 2.97
CA GLY A 18 -11.63 0.86 4.18
C GLY A 18 -13.14 0.76 4.18
N TRP A 19 -13.81 1.81 3.71
CA TRP A 19 -15.22 1.79 3.30
C TRP A 19 -15.30 2.53 1.97
N GLU A 20 -15.50 1.81 0.88
CA GLU A 20 -15.59 2.33 -0.49
C GLU A 20 -16.30 1.32 -1.36
N ASP A 21 -16.62 1.72 -2.60
CA ASP A 21 -17.20 0.85 -3.62
C ASP A 21 -18.62 0.37 -3.27
N CYS A 22 -19.41 1.21 -2.60
CA CYS A 22 -20.82 0.89 -2.38
C CYS A 22 -21.63 1.35 -3.59
N ALA A 23 -22.56 0.50 -4.02
CA ALA A 23 -23.46 0.80 -5.13
C ALA A 23 -24.90 0.89 -4.62
N VAL A 24 -25.63 1.95 -4.98
CA VAL A 24 -27.08 2.08 -4.73
C VAL A 24 -27.78 2.32 -6.06
N PRO A 25 -29.09 2.04 -6.19
CA PRO A 25 -29.83 2.40 -7.39
C PRO A 25 -29.62 3.90 -7.74
N PRO A 26 -29.29 4.27 -8.99
CA PRO A 26 -28.95 5.66 -9.34
C PRO A 26 -30.01 6.68 -8.90
N ALA A 27 -31.29 6.32 -8.96
CA ALA A 27 -32.41 7.16 -8.50
C ALA A 27 -32.36 7.47 -6.99
N ARG A 28 -31.68 6.65 -6.19
CA ARG A 28 -31.52 6.81 -4.73
C ARG A 28 -30.18 7.43 -4.35
N LEU A 29 -29.24 7.57 -5.29
CA LEU A 29 -27.88 8.04 -5.03
C LEU A 29 -27.83 9.38 -4.30
N GLY A 30 -28.67 10.34 -4.69
CA GLY A 30 -28.71 11.65 -4.04
C GLY A 30 -29.15 11.60 -2.57
N ALA A 31 -30.08 10.71 -2.23
CA ALA A 31 -30.50 10.51 -0.83
C ALA A 31 -29.41 9.79 -0.04
N TYR A 32 -28.87 8.69 -0.58
CA TYR A 32 -27.76 7.97 0.01
C TYR A 32 -26.55 8.87 0.32
N LEU A 33 -26.13 9.73 -0.63
CA LEU A 33 -25.00 10.62 -0.42
C LEU A 33 -25.23 11.66 0.70
N ARG A 34 -26.47 12.09 0.93
CA ARG A 34 -26.80 13.00 2.05
C ARG A 34 -26.67 12.27 3.38
N ASP A 35 -27.27 11.09 3.48
CA ASP A 35 -27.23 10.29 4.70
C ASP A 35 -25.81 9.80 5.01
N PHE A 36 -25.05 9.42 3.98
CA PHE A 36 -23.65 9.01 4.12
C PHE A 36 -22.76 10.16 4.61
N ARG A 37 -22.99 11.39 4.14
CA ARG A 37 -22.30 12.58 4.65
C ARG A 37 -22.67 12.88 6.10
N ALA A 38 -23.93 12.69 6.48
CA ALA A 38 -24.37 12.84 7.86
C ALA A 38 -23.69 11.80 8.78
N LEU A 39 -23.63 10.54 8.33
CA LEU A 39 -22.93 9.47 9.05
C LEU A 39 -21.43 9.76 9.24
N LEU A 40 -20.75 10.22 8.18
CA LEU A 40 -19.35 10.68 8.30
C LEU A 40 -19.20 11.78 9.36
N ALA A 41 -20.08 12.78 9.35
CA ALA A 41 -20.05 13.87 10.30
C ALA A 41 -20.31 13.41 11.76
N GLU A 42 -21.24 12.48 11.97
CA GLU A 42 -21.54 11.89 13.28
C GLU A 42 -20.32 11.19 13.89
N HIS A 43 -19.53 10.49 13.06
CA HIS A 43 -18.29 9.85 13.49
C HIS A 43 -17.08 10.82 13.49
N GLY A 44 -17.27 12.08 13.11
CA GLY A 44 -16.19 13.07 13.00
C GLY A 44 -15.15 12.70 11.94
N LEU A 45 -15.59 12.07 10.85
CA LEU A 45 -14.77 11.62 9.73
C LEU A 45 -14.98 12.52 8.51
N ARG A 46 -13.96 12.62 7.66
CA ARG A 46 -13.99 13.31 6.38
C ARG A 46 -13.82 12.30 5.26
N GLY A 47 -14.73 12.36 4.29
CA GLY A 47 -14.72 11.51 3.12
C GLY A 47 -14.59 12.32 1.83
N THR A 48 -13.72 11.91 0.91
CA THR A 48 -13.65 12.46 -0.45
C THR A 48 -14.25 11.47 -1.44
N PRO A 49 -15.53 11.63 -1.86
CA PRO A 49 -16.18 10.71 -2.77
C PRO A 49 -15.77 10.95 -4.22
N TYR A 50 -15.67 9.88 -5.00
CA TYR A 50 -15.47 9.86 -6.46
C TYR A 50 -16.05 8.55 -7.01
N GLY A 51 -16.21 8.42 -8.32
CA GLY A 51 -16.63 7.15 -8.91
C GLY A 51 -17.64 7.28 -10.03
N HIS A 52 -18.38 6.20 -10.22
CA HIS A 52 -19.29 5.98 -11.33
C HIS A 52 -20.72 6.41 -10.93
N PHE A 53 -20.91 7.74 -10.82
CA PHE A 53 -22.20 8.31 -10.39
C PHE A 53 -23.39 7.86 -11.26
N GLY A 54 -23.17 7.62 -12.56
CA GLY A 54 -24.20 7.11 -13.47
C GLY A 54 -24.70 5.72 -13.10
N ASP A 55 -23.82 4.88 -12.53
CA ASP A 55 -24.11 3.51 -12.10
C ASP A 55 -24.48 3.43 -10.62
N GLY A 56 -24.46 4.57 -9.91
CA GLY A 56 -24.70 4.63 -8.47
C GLY A 56 -23.60 4.03 -7.61
N CYS A 57 -22.44 3.72 -8.20
CA CYS A 57 -21.27 3.17 -7.50
C CYS A 57 -20.31 4.30 -7.07
N ILE A 58 -20.05 4.38 -5.77
CA ILE A 58 -19.25 5.45 -5.17
C ILE A 58 -18.07 4.87 -4.41
N HIS A 59 -16.88 5.35 -4.75
CA HIS A 59 -15.67 5.19 -3.99
C HIS A 59 -15.46 6.40 -3.09
N VAL A 60 -14.80 6.19 -1.96
CA VAL A 60 -14.48 7.27 -1.02
C VAL A 60 -13.16 6.98 -0.34
N ARG A 61 -12.40 8.04 -0.06
CA ARG A 61 -11.25 7.99 0.85
C ARG A 61 -11.66 8.65 2.14
N VAL A 62 -11.55 7.91 3.24
CA VAL A 62 -11.96 8.36 4.57
C VAL A 62 -10.74 8.43 5.46
N ASP A 63 -10.62 9.47 6.26
CA ASP A 63 -9.52 9.69 7.21
C ASP A 63 -9.64 8.84 8.49
N PHE A 64 -9.86 7.54 8.30
CA PHE A 64 -9.88 6.58 9.41
C PHE A 64 -8.54 6.57 10.16
N ASP A 65 -8.62 6.64 11.50
CA ASP A 65 -7.52 6.24 12.37
C ASP A 65 -7.57 4.72 12.54
N LEU A 66 -6.73 4.01 11.79
CA LEU A 66 -6.61 2.55 11.84
C LEU A 66 -5.43 2.09 12.70
N ILE A 67 -4.88 2.98 13.53
CA ILE A 67 -3.68 2.74 14.34
C ILE A 67 -4.06 2.69 15.82
N THR A 68 -4.85 3.65 16.29
CA THR A 68 -5.26 3.66 17.71
C THR A 68 -6.45 2.74 17.95
N GLU A 69 -6.55 2.20 19.16
CA GLU A 69 -7.67 1.34 19.57
C GLU A 69 -9.02 2.08 19.44
N ALA A 70 -9.08 3.35 19.86
CA ALA A 70 -10.28 4.17 19.73
C ALA A 70 -10.66 4.44 18.27
N GLY A 71 -9.67 4.64 17.40
CA GLY A 71 -9.85 4.80 15.97
C GLY A 71 -10.39 3.53 15.30
N VAL A 72 -9.79 2.38 15.60
CA VAL A 72 -10.24 1.06 15.10
C VAL A 72 -11.66 0.73 15.57
N ALA A 73 -11.98 0.99 16.84
CA ALA A 73 -13.33 0.81 17.36
C ALA A 73 -14.35 1.72 16.65
N ARG A 74 -13.96 2.95 16.28
CA ARG A 74 -14.79 3.87 15.49
C ARG A 74 -14.97 3.36 14.06
N PHE A 75 -13.90 2.91 13.41
CA PHE A 75 -13.96 2.30 12.09
C PHE A 75 -14.96 1.13 12.05
N ARG A 76 -14.96 0.29 13.10
CA ARG A 76 -15.93 -0.79 13.24
C ARG A 76 -17.37 -0.29 13.28
N ARG A 77 -17.70 0.59 14.23
CA ARG A 77 -19.07 1.12 14.37
C ARG A 77 -19.54 1.81 13.09
N PHE A 78 -18.69 2.65 12.49
CA PHE A 78 -18.97 3.30 11.23
C PHE A 78 -19.27 2.29 10.12
N SER A 79 -18.47 1.23 9.98
CA SER A 79 -18.65 0.22 8.91
C SER A 79 -19.95 -0.58 9.10
N GLU A 80 -20.32 -0.92 10.33
CA GLU A 80 -21.58 -1.61 10.64
C GLU A 80 -22.80 -0.73 10.31
N GLU A 81 -22.76 0.55 10.70
CA GLU A 81 -23.83 1.52 10.41
C GLU A 81 -23.91 1.85 8.92
N ALA A 82 -22.77 2.01 8.25
CA ALA A 82 -22.71 2.26 6.82
C ALA A 82 -23.26 1.08 6.00
N ALA A 83 -23.04 -0.17 6.45
CA ALA A 83 -23.66 -1.34 5.84
C ALA A 83 -25.19 -1.28 5.93
N GLY A 84 -25.71 -0.96 7.11
CA GLY A 84 -27.15 -0.75 7.30
C GLY A 84 -27.70 0.36 6.39
N LEU A 85 -26.97 1.46 6.25
CA LEU A 85 -27.37 2.57 5.40
C LEU A 85 -27.44 2.17 3.91
N VAL A 86 -26.43 1.47 3.40
CA VAL A 86 -26.41 1.00 2.01
C VAL A 86 -27.60 0.07 1.74
N VAL A 87 -27.88 -0.87 2.65
CA VAL A 87 -29.01 -1.81 2.53
C VAL A 87 -30.35 -1.06 2.61
N ALA A 88 -30.49 -0.07 3.49
CA ALA A 88 -31.69 0.77 3.57
C ALA A 88 -31.94 1.54 2.26
N HIS A 89 -30.87 1.86 1.53
CA HIS A 89 -30.93 2.43 0.19
C HIS A 89 -31.10 1.41 -0.95
N GLY A 90 -31.27 0.12 -0.63
CA GLY A 90 -31.43 -0.95 -1.60
C GLY A 90 -30.16 -1.23 -2.40
N GLY A 91 -29.00 -0.96 -1.80
CA GLY A 91 -27.70 -1.08 -2.44
C GLY A 91 -26.91 -2.33 -2.09
N SER A 92 -25.69 -2.39 -2.63
CA SER A 92 -24.66 -3.41 -2.40
C SER A 92 -23.45 -2.82 -1.67
N LEU A 93 -22.89 -3.58 -0.72
CA LEU A 93 -21.69 -3.21 0.04
C LEU A 93 -20.41 -3.17 -0.82
N SER A 94 -20.41 -3.91 -1.94
CA SER A 94 -19.39 -3.87 -2.99
C SER A 94 -20.05 -3.84 -4.37
N GLY A 95 -19.68 -2.87 -5.19
CA GLY A 95 -20.14 -2.71 -6.57
C GLY A 95 -19.25 -3.43 -7.56
N GLU A 96 -17.93 -3.21 -7.50
CA GLU A 96 -16.94 -3.78 -8.42
C GLU A 96 -15.76 -4.50 -7.77
N HIS A 97 -15.35 -4.14 -6.55
CA HIS A 97 -14.11 -4.66 -5.94
C HIS A 97 -14.22 -6.10 -5.41
N GLY A 98 -15.44 -6.57 -5.17
CA GLY A 98 -15.72 -7.79 -4.41
C GLY A 98 -15.59 -7.59 -2.90
N ASP A 99 -16.10 -8.55 -2.14
CA ASP A 99 -16.23 -8.39 -0.68
C ASP A 99 -14.92 -8.68 0.07
N GLY A 100 -14.24 -9.76 -0.31
CA GLY A 100 -13.03 -10.25 0.36
C GLY A 100 -13.20 -10.37 1.88
N GLN A 101 -12.12 -10.19 2.63
CA GLN A 101 -12.18 -10.09 4.10
C GLN A 101 -12.80 -8.75 4.55
N ALA A 102 -12.64 -7.68 3.77
CA ALA A 102 -12.98 -6.32 4.17
C ALA A 102 -14.49 -6.04 4.32
N ARG A 103 -15.34 -6.88 3.70
CA ARG A 103 -16.82 -6.77 3.77
C ARG A 103 -17.49 -8.02 4.29
N ALA A 104 -16.80 -9.16 4.30
CA ALA A 104 -17.41 -10.46 4.57
C ALA A 104 -18.20 -10.54 5.87
N GLU A 105 -17.69 -9.96 6.98
CA GLU A 105 -18.41 -9.96 8.27
C GLU A 105 -19.77 -9.24 8.17
N LEU A 106 -19.92 -8.31 7.23
CA LEU A 106 -21.11 -7.48 7.04
C LEU A 106 -22.09 -8.05 6.01
N LEU A 107 -21.72 -9.12 5.28
CA LEU A 107 -22.59 -9.76 4.29
C LEU A 107 -23.96 -10.19 4.83
N PRO A 108 -24.09 -10.70 6.09
CA PRO A 108 -25.40 -11.00 6.65
C PRO A 108 -26.34 -9.79 6.72
N ARG A 109 -25.82 -8.55 6.81
CA ARG A 109 -26.66 -7.34 6.77
C ARG A 109 -27.35 -7.15 5.42
N MET A 110 -26.71 -7.58 4.33
CA MET A 110 -27.20 -7.42 2.97
C MET A 110 -27.97 -8.64 2.47
N TYR A 111 -27.44 -9.84 2.70
CA TYR A 111 -27.99 -11.09 2.18
C TYR A 111 -28.84 -11.87 3.19
N GLY A 112 -28.73 -11.57 4.48
CA GLY A 112 -29.32 -12.35 5.56
C GLY A 112 -28.56 -13.64 5.86
N ASP A 113 -28.72 -14.14 7.09
CA ASP A 113 -27.98 -15.31 7.58
C ASP A 113 -28.22 -16.57 6.74
N GLY A 114 -29.45 -16.78 6.26
CA GLY A 114 -29.81 -17.97 5.48
C GLY A 114 -29.08 -18.07 4.14
N LEU A 115 -28.89 -16.95 3.45
CA LEU A 115 -28.19 -16.92 2.15
C LEU A 115 -26.68 -17.03 2.36
N VAL A 116 -26.13 -16.35 3.36
CA VAL A 116 -24.69 -16.49 3.72
C VAL A 116 -24.37 -17.93 4.15
N ALA A 117 -25.27 -18.60 4.89
CA ALA A 117 -25.11 -20.01 5.22
C ALA A 117 -25.13 -20.93 3.99
N LEU A 118 -25.91 -20.58 2.95
CA LEU A 118 -25.87 -21.30 1.68
C LEU A 118 -24.53 -21.12 0.95
N PHE A 119 -23.94 -19.92 0.99
CA PHE A 119 -22.58 -19.70 0.47
C PHE A 119 -21.56 -20.60 1.18
N GLY A 120 -21.68 -20.73 2.51
CA GLY A 120 -20.87 -21.66 3.30
C GLY A 120 -21.01 -23.11 2.85
N ARG A 121 -22.24 -23.60 2.67
CA ARG A 121 -22.47 -24.98 2.17
C ARG A 121 -21.90 -25.20 0.77
N PHE A 122 -22.02 -24.21 -0.12
CA PHE A 122 -21.42 -24.29 -1.45
C PHE A 122 -19.90 -24.37 -1.38
N LYS A 123 -19.29 -23.55 -0.52
CA LYS A 123 -17.85 -23.58 -0.25
C LYS A 123 -17.39 -24.95 0.25
N ASP A 124 -18.11 -25.55 1.19
CA ASP A 124 -17.74 -26.83 1.79
C ASP A 124 -17.90 -28.01 0.82
N LEU A 125 -18.81 -27.90 -0.17
CA LEU A 125 -18.95 -28.90 -1.22
C LEU A 125 -17.74 -28.91 -2.18
N TRP A 126 -17.19 -27.73 -2.49
CA TRP A 126 -16.10 -27.57 -3.44
C TRP A 126 -14.70 -27.59 -2.82
N ASP A 127 -14.59 -27.21 -1.55
CA ASP A 127 -13.34 -27.12 -0.80
C ASP A 127 -13.53 -27.68 0.62
N PRO A 128 -13.77 -29.00 0.74
CA PRO A 128 -14.06 -29.63 2.02
C PRO A 128 -12.89 -29.51 3.02
N ASP A 129 -11.66 -29.46 2.53
CA ASP A 129 -10.46 -29.31 3.35
C ASP A 129 -10.14 -27.83 3.67
N GLY A 130 -10.87 -26.88 3.06
CA GLY A 130 -10.73 -25.45 3.34
C GLY A 130 -9.42 -24.81 2.87
N GLY A 131 -8.76 -25.37 1.85
CA GLY A 131 -7.46 -24.90 1.38
C GLY A 131 -7.52 -23.69 0.43
N LEU A 132 -8.67 -23.43 -0.20
CA LEU A 132 -8.82 -22.39 -1.21
C LEU A 132 -9.21 -21.04 -0.57
N ASN A 133 -8.22 -20.20 -0.30
CA ASN A 133 -8.38 -18.84 0.24
C ASN A 133 -9.18 -18.82 1.57
N PRO A 134 -8.65 -19.47 2.63
CA PRO A 134 -9.34 -19.59 3.91
C PRO A 134 -9.61 -18.25 4.56
N GLY A 135 -10.68 -18.17 5.37
CA GLY A 135 -11.00 -16.97 6.13
C GLY A 135 -11.67 -15.86 5.31
N MET A 136 -12.19 -16.14 4.12
CA MET A 136 -12.77 -15.15 3.21
C MET A 136 -14.25 -15.44 2.94
N LEU A 137 -15.05 -14.38 2.72
CA LEU A 137 -16.49 -14.41 2.40
C LEU A 137 -17.40 -15.06 3.45
N VAL A 138 -17.32 -16.38 3.63
CA VAL A 138 -18.31 -17.17 4.36
C VAL A 138 -17.93 -17.47 5.81
N ARG A 139 -16.63 -17.44 6.10
CA ARG A 139 -16.07 -17.64 7.44
C ARG A 139 -14.99 -16.58 7.71
N PRO A 140 -15.34 -15.29 7.69
CA PRO A 140 -14.34 -14.23 7.82
C PRO A 140 -13.83 -14.09 9.25
N ALA A 141 -12.63 -13.52 9.39
CA ALA A 141 -12.23 -12.91 10.65
C ALA A 141 -13.07 -11.66 10.92
N ARG A 142 -12.93 -11.04 12.09
CA ARG A 142 -13.61 -9.77 12.36
C ARG A 142 -13.02 -8.65 11.50
N LEU A 143 -13.84 -7.67 11.12
CA LEU A 143 -13.48 -6.53 10.26
C LEU A 143 -12.37 -5.66 10.89
N ASP A 144 -12.28 -5.69 12.22
CA ASP A 144 -11.31 -4.95 13.04
C ASP A 144 -10.10 -5.79 13.44
N GLU A 145 -10.00 -7.05 12.98
CA GLU A 145 -8.86 -7.94 13.21
C GLU A 145 -7.92 -7.99 12.00
N GLY A 146 -6.64 -8.28 12.25
CA GLY A 146 -5.65 -8.44 11.18
C GLY A 146 -5.41 -7.17 10.34
N LEU A 147 -5.78 -6.00 10.86
CA LEU A 147 -5.53 -4.73 10.18
C LEU A 147 -4.04 -4.57 9.92
N ARG A 148 -3.68 -4.25 8.68
CA ARG A 148 -2.28 -4.11 8.26
C ARG A 148 -1.45 -3.18 9.16
N PHE A 149 -2.06 -2.20 9.81
CA PHE A 149 -1.36 -1.23 10.64
C PHE A 149 -1.10 -1.71 12.07
N SER A 150 -1.81 -2.75 12.53
CA SER A 150 -1.78 -3.19 13.93
C SER A 150 -0.42 -3.73 14.37
N VAL A 151 0.33 -4.32 13.43
CA VAL A 151 1.65 -4.93 13.65
C VAL A 151 2.80 -3.93 13.56
N LEU A 152 2.54 -2.70 13.10
CA LEU A 152 3.59 -1.70 12.94
C LEU A 152 4.03 -1.10 14.30
N PRO A 153 5.28 -0.64 14.42
CA PRO A 153 5.75 0.03 15.62
C PRO A 153 4.86 1.22 16.00
N LYS A 154 4.38 1.23 17.25
CA LYS A 154 3.56 2.34 17.78
C LYS A 154 4.36 3.59 18.12
N ARG A 155 5.69 3.48 18.16
CA ARG A 155 6.62 4.59 18.38
C ARG A 155 7.45 4.80 17.11
N PRO A 156 7.81 6.05 16.79
CA PRO A 156 8.72 6.31 15.68
C PRO A 156 10.01 5.53 15.83
N VAL A 157 10.52 5.03 14.70
CA VAL A 157 11.85 4.43 14.63
C VAL A 157 12.89 5.53 14.42
N ASP A 158 14.14 5.26 14.81
CA ASP A 158 15.25 6.17 14.50
C ASP A 158 15.40 6.31 12.99
N VAL A 159 15.53 7.55 12.51
CA VAL A 159 15.64 7.91 11.10
C VAL A 159 16.70 8.99 10.90
N GLU A 160 17.35 8.98 9.74
CA GLU A 160 18.26 10.04 9.30
C GLU A 160 17.57 11.03 8.34
N PHE A 161 16.54 10.58 7.61
CA PHE A 161 15.73 11.44 6.75
C PHE A 161 14.55 12.06 7.52
N GLY A 162 14.18 13.30 7.15
CA GLY A 162 13.14 14.05 7.87
C GLY A 162 11.69 13.70 7.51
N TYR A 163 11.42 12.82 6.55
CA TYR A 163 10.08 12.40 6.07
C TYR A 163 8.97 13.46 6.22
N PRO A 164 9.10 14.65 5.59
CA PRO A 164 8.23 15.79 5.89
C PRO A 164 6.77 15.55 5.50
N GLN A 165 6.49 14.69 4.53
CA GLN A 165 5.13 14.31 4.13
C GLN A 165 4.53 13.20 5.00
N ASP A 166 5.26 12.68 5.98
CA ASP A 166 4.88 11.58 6.86
C ASP A 166 5.16 11.93 8.33
N GLY A 167 5.33 13.22 8.67
CA GLY A 167 5.54 13.68 10.04
C GLY A 167 6.87 13.23 10.66
N GLY A 168 7.88 12.93 9.85
CA GLY A 168 9.14 12.35 10.32
C GLY A 168 9.08 10.84 10.57
N ASP A 169 7.95 10.18 10.29
CA ASP A 169 7.75 8.76 10.56
C ASP A 169 8.05 7.88 9.32
N PHE A 170 9.08 7.04 9.43
CA PHE A 170 9.39 6.06 8.40
C PHE A 170 8.32 4.97 8.26
N ALA A 171 7.67 4.55 9.36
CA ALA A 171 6.59 3.58 9.28
C ALA A 171 5.38 4.16 8.52
N GLY A 172 5.06 5.42 8.78
CA GLY A 172 4.16 6.27 8.00
C GLY A 172 4.47 6.28 6.51
N ALA A 173 5.74 6.53 6.16
CA ALA A 173 6.19 6.53 4.78
C ALA A 173 6.02 5.14 4.11
N VAL A 174 6.41 4.06 4.78
CA VAL A 174 6.29 2.69 4.26
C VAL A 174 4.82 2.28 4.06
N ARG A 175 3.91 2.67 4.98
CA ARG A 175 2.49 2.31 4.89
C ARG A 175 1.71 3.05 3.79
N ARG A 176 2.31 4.05 3.12
CA ARG A 176 1.68 4.72 1.96
C ARG A 176 1.30 3.76 0.83
N CYS A 177 2.09 2.71 0.59
CA CYS A 177 1.80 1.77 -0.47
C CYS A 177 0.52 0.98 -0.15
N VAL A 178 -0.56 1.11 -0.91
CA VAL A 178 -1.83 0.37 -0.71
C VAL A 178 -1.97 -0.90 -1.56
N GLY A 179 -0.90 -1.34 -2.23
CA GLY A 179 -0.88 -2.65 -2.87
C GLY A 179 -1.49 -2.75 -4.28
N VAL A 180 -1.93 -1.63 -4.89
CA VAL A 180 -2.55 -1.56 -6.24
C VAL A 180 -1.69 -2.07 -7.40
N ALA A 181 -0.44 -2.43 -7.16
CA ALA A 181 0.41 -3.13 -8.13
C ALA A 181 0.71 -2.40 -9.45
N LYS A 182 0.36 -1.11 -9.61
CA LYS A 182 0.72 -0.28 -10.79
C LYS A 182 2.22 -0.31 -11.13
N CYS A 183 3.07 -0.64 -10.16
CA CYS A 183 4.50 -0.81 -10.34
C CYS A 183 4.91 -2.10 -11.08
N ARG A 184 4.00 -3.06 -11.29
CA ARG A 184 4.22 -4.31 -12.01
C ARG A 184 4.01 -4.14 -13.51
N THR A 185 4.69 -3.17 -14.10
CA THR A 185 4.69 -3.00 -15.55
C THR A 185 5.65 -4.01 -16.17
N THR A 186 5.26 -4.66 -17.26
CA THR A 186 6.12 -5.54 -18.08
C THR A 186 6.55 -4.85 -19.37
N GLU A 187 5.78 -3.86 -19.83
CA GLU A 187 6.06 -3.10 -21.04
C GLU A 187 7.23 -2.12 -20.85
N THR A 188 8.07 -2.05 -21.88
CA THR A 188 9.18 -1.09 -21.97
C THR A 188 8.86 0.11 -22.86
N SER A 189 7.80 0.01 -23.66
CA SER A 189 7.27 1.08 -24.50
C SER A 189 6.27 1.92 -23.71
N GLY A 190 6.60 3.19 -23.46
CA GLY A 190 5.69 4.13 -22.81
C GLY A 190 6.42 5.16 -21.94
N ALA A 191 5.66 6.11 -21.38
CA ALA A 191 6.20 7.17 -20.53
C ALA A 191 6.57 6.72 -19.11
N GLY A 192 6.10 5.54 -18.68
CA GLY A 192 6.30 5.03 -17.32
C GLY A 192 7.72 4.52 -17.08
N VAL A 193 8.37 5.01 -16.02
CA VAL A 193 9.71 4.62 -15.61
C VAL A 193 9.68 3.45 -14.64
N MET A 194 8.68 3.37 -13.75
CA MET A 194 8.58 2.34 -12.71
C MET A 194 8.06 0.99 -13.26
N CYS A 195 8.61 -0.17 -12.89
CA CYS A 195 9.83 -0.44 -12.11
C CYS A 195 10.81 -1.27 -12.96
N PRO A 196 12.01 -0.77 -13.32
CA PRO A 196 12.89 -1.47 -14.26
C PRO A 196 13.38 -2.84 -13.75
N SER A 197 13.66 -2.97 -12.45
CA SER A 197 14.11 -4.25 -11.90
C SER A 197 13.00 -5.30 -11.84
N PHE A 198 11.74 -4.90 -11.61
CA PHE A 198 10.62 -5.82 -11.79
C PHE A 198 10.49 -6.27 -13.25
N ARG A 199 10.59 -5.36 -14.23
CA ARG A 199 10.53 -5.72 -15.66
C ARG A 199 11.62 -6.73 -16.05
N ALA A 200 12.82 -6.56 -15.51
CA ALA A 200 13.94 -7.43 -15.81
C ALA A 200 13.84 -8.81 -15.15
N THR A 201 13.28 -8.88 -13.93
CA THR A 201 13.28 -10.12 -13.12
C THR A 201 11.95 -10.88 -13.15
N GLY A 202 10.82 -10.18 -13.33
CA GLY A 202 9.47 -10.72 -13.14
C GLY A 202 9.09 -10.97 -11.67
N GLU A 203 10.00 -10.75 -10.72
CA GLU A 203 9.82 -11.12 -9.32
C GLU A 203 9.19 -9.99 -8.50
N GLU A 204 8.15 -10.29 -7.72
CA GLU A 204 7.42 -9.30 -6.92
C GLU A 204 8.31 -8.51 -5.97
N ALA A 205 9.30 -9.15 -5.35
CA ALA A 205 10.23 -8.51 -4.42
C ALA A 205 10.99 -7.33 -5.06
N HIS A 206 11.16 -7.34 -6.39
CA HIS A 206 11.81 -6.28 -7.16
C HIS A 206 10.83 -5.22 -7.69
N SER A 207 9.56 -5.28 -7.32
CA SER A 207 8.57 -4.22 -7.55
C SER A 207 8.59 -3.19 -6.42
N THR A 208 8.04 -1.99 -6.66
CA THR A 208 7.87 -0.99 -5.58
C THR A 208 6.95 -1.51 -4.48
N ARG A 209 5.90 -2.24 -4.84
CA ARG A 209 4.95 -2.87 -3.90
C ARG A 209 5.65 -3.94 -3.07
N GLY A 210 6.42 -4.83 -3.69
CA GLY A 210 7.15 -5.89 -2.99
C GLY A 210 8.18 -5.33 -2.01
N ARG A 211 8.95 -4.32 -2.42
CA ARG A 211 9.89 -3.62 -1.51
C ARG A 211 9.18 -2.93 -0.35
N ALA A 212 8.05 -2.27 -0.61
CA ALA A 212 7.25 -1.66 0.45
C ALA A 212 6.69 -2.72 1.42
N ARG A 213 6.30 -3.90 0.91
CA ARG A 213 5.89 -5.03 1.74
C ARG A 213 7.04 -5.57 2.59
N LEU A 214 8.23 -5.79 2.02
CA LEU A 214 9.38 -6.26 2.78
C LEU A 214 9.83 -5.26 3.86
N LEU A 215 9.81 -3.96 3.57
CA LEU A 215 10.05 -2.93 4.57
C LEU A 215 8.97 -2.92 5.66
N HIS A 216 7.71 -3.17 5.30
CA HIS A 216 6.62 -3.31 6.26
C HIS A 216 6.85 -4.53 7.16
N GLU A 217 7.19 -5.69 6.60
CA GLU A 217 7.50 -6.90 7.39
C GLU A 217 8.70 -6.69 8.32
N MET A 218 9.72 -5.96 7.85
CA MET A 218 10.88 -5.61 8.66
C MET A 218 10.52 -4.73 9.85
N LEU A 219 9.59 -3.79 9.66
CA LEU A 219 9.09 -2.93 10.73
C LEU A 219 8.18 -3.69 11.70
N ALA A 220 7.36 -4.62 11.17
CA ALA A 220 6.49 -5.46 11.98
C ALA A 220 7.29 -6.45 12.84
N GLY A 221 8.37 -7.01 12.30
CA GLY A 221 9.26 -7.92 13.02
C GLY A 221 8.70 -9.33 13.25
N GLU A 222 7.57 -9.69 12.63
CA GLU A 222 6.95 -11.01 12.78
C GLU A 222 7.60 -12.07 11.88
N ILE A 223 7.78 -11.74 10.59
CA ILE A 223 8.38 -12.62 9.59
C ILE A 223 9.83 -12.23 9.31
N VAL A 224 10.10 -10.94 9.12
CA VAL A 224 11.46 -10.41 8.92
C VAL A 224 11.97 -9.88 10.26
N THR A 225 12.64 -10.74 11.01
CA THR A 225 12.98 -10.50 12.42
C THR A 225 14.27 -9.71 12.63
N ASP A 226 15.15 -9.67 11.63
CA ASP A 226 16.48 -9.01 11.74
C ASP A 226 16.43 -7.48 11.63
N GLY A 227 15.24 -6.89 11.43
CA GLY A 227 15.04 -5.45 11.30
C GLY A 227 16.00 -4.82 10.28
N TRP A 228 16.70 -3.75 10.67
CA TRP A 228 17.70 -3.08 9.83
C TRP A 228 18.87 -3.97 9.39
N ARG A 229 19.03 -5.18 9.95
CA ARG A 229 20.05 -6.15 9.55
C ARG A 229 19.55 -7.19 8.54
N SER A 230 18.25 -7.19 8.21
CA SER A 230 17.63 -8.15 7.27
C SER A 230 18.36 -8.20 5.93
N THR A 231 18.62 -9.43 5.48
CA THR A 231 19.18 -9.70 4.15
C THR A 231 18.11 -9.69 3.07
N GLU A 232 16.88 -10.09 3.39
CA GLU A 232 15.72 -10.11 2.49
C GLU A 232 15.40 -8.68 1.99
N VAL A 233 15.37 -7.72 2.91
CA VAL A 233 15.15 -6.30 2.58
C VAL A 233 16.33 -5.74 1.80
N ARG A 234 17.56 -6.06 2.22
CA ARG A 234 18.78 -5.64 1.52
C ARG A 234 18.75 -6.10 0.06
N ASP A 235 18.45 -7.37 -0.18
CA ASP A 235 18.51 -7.99 -1.51
C ASP A 235 17.44 -7.41 -2.44
N ALA A 236 16.21 -7.25 -1.95
CA ALA A 236 15.16 -6.59 -2.72
C ALA A 236 15.51 -5.13 -3.08
N LEU A 237 16.17 -4.41 -2.17
CA LEU A 237 16.61 -3.03 -2.39
C LEU A 237 17.88 -2.94 -3.24
N ASP A 238 18.71 -3.98 -3.34
CA ASP A 238 19.98 -3.93 -4.06
C ASP A 238 19.75 -3.59 -5.55
N LEU A 239 18.80 -4.28 -6.18
CA LEU A 239 18.38 -4.02 -7.58
C LEU A 239 17.52 -2.75 -7.78
N CYS A 240 17.27 -1.97 -6.73
CA CYS A 240 16.62 -0.66 -6.88
C CYS A 240 17.64 0.38 -7.38
N LEU A 241 17.39 0.96 -8.55
CA LEU A 241 18.27 1.98 -9.15
C LEU A 241 18.20 3.36 -8.48
N SER A 242 17.32 3.55 -7.49
CA SER A 242 17.06 4.84 -6.84
C SER A 242 16.69 5.97 -7.83
N CYS A 243 16.11 5.63 -8.98
CA CYS A 243 15.76 6.56 -10.06
C CYS A 243 14.57 7.48 -9.74
N LYS A 244 13.89 7.27 -8.60
CA LYS A 244 12.67 7.98 -8.17
C LYS A 244 11.46 7.87 -9.11
N GLY A 245 11.48 6.99 -10.12
CA GLY A 245 10.28 6.71 -10.94
C GLY A 245 9.08 6.27 -10.10
N CYS A 246 9.32 5.57 -8.98
CA CYS A 246 8.26 5.24 -8.03
C CYS A 246 7.59 6.46 -7.40
N ARG A 247 8.32 7.56 -7.17
CA ARG A 247 7.76 8.76 -6.56
C ARG A 247 6.87 9.52 -7.54
N SER A 248 7.21 9.48 -8.83
CA SER A 248 6.47 10.19 -9.88
C SER A 248 5.29 9.37 -10.43
N ASP A 249 5.48 8.08 -10.71
CA ASP A 249 4.49 7.26 -11.40
C ASP A 249 3.48 6.59 -10.44
N CYS A 250 3.86 6.43 -9.16
CA CYS A 250 3.00 5.83 -8.14
C CYS A 250 1.95 6.85 -7.71
N PRO A 251 0.66 6.49 -7.74
CA PRO A 251 -0.40 7.44 -7.42
C PRO A 251 -0.38 7.87 -5.94
N VAL A 252 0.23 7.07 -5.06
CA VAL A 252 0.36 7.34 -3.62
C VAL A 252 1.74 7.89 -3.21
N GLY A 253 2.60 8.19 -4.20
CA GLY A 253 3.84 8.94 -4.00
C GLY A 253 4.92 8.20 -3.19
N VAL A 254 5.04 6.88 -3.35
CA VAL A 254 6.08 6.09 -2.67
C VAL A 254 7.49 6.51 -3.12
N ASP A 255 8.36 6.89 -2.18
CA ASP A 255 9.74 7.27 -2.46
C ASP A 255 10.73 6.16 -2.04
N MET A 256 10.74 5.07 -2.81
CA MET A 256 11.62 3.92 -2.56
C MET A 256 13.11 4.28 -2.63
N ALA A 257 13.48 5.36 -3.32
CA ALA A 257 14.87 5.82 -3.34
C ALA A 257 15.30 6.33 -1.97
N THR A 258 14.44 7.13 -1.33
CA THR A 258 14.65 7.60 0.04
C THR A 258 14.59 6.42 1.02
N TYR A 259 13.66 5.48 0.86
CA TYR A 259 13.56 4.32 1.76
C TYR A 259 14.79 3.41 1.66
N LYS A 260 15.31 3.20 0.44
CA LYS A 260 16.58 2.49 0.23
C LYS A 260 17.72 3.19 0.94
N ALA A 261 17.83 4.51 0.83
CA ALA A 261 18.91 5.26 1.44
C ALA A 261 18.88 5.16 2.98
N GLU A 262 17.70 5.29 3.58
CA GLU A 262 17.48 5.11 5.03
C GLU A 262 17.88 3.69 5.46
N PHE A 263 17.30 2.66 4.83
CA PHE A 263 17.64 1.28 5.14
C PHE A 263 19.13 1.01 5.02
N LEU A 264 19.78 1.43 3.92
CA LEU A 264 21.21 1.24 3.72
C LEU A 264 22.09 2.11 4.62
N HIS A 265 21.55 3.12 5.31
CA HIS A 265 22.26 3.84 6.36
C HIS A 265 22.34 2.97 7.62
N HIS A 266 21.19 2.47 8.09
CA HIS A 266 21.08 1.65 9.31
C HIS A 266 21.65 0.25 9.12
N HIS A 267 21.27 -0.42 8.02
CA HIS A 267 22.06 -1.52 7.50
C HIS A 267 23.48 -0.96 7.25
N TYR A 268 24.61 -1.61 7.40
CA TYR A 268 25.93 -0.95 7.24
C TYR A 268 26.36 0.15 8.23
N ARG A 269 25.53 0.68 9.14
CA ARG A 269 26.05 1.50 10.25
C ARG A 269 27.04 0.64 11.06
N GLY A 270 28.28 1.11 11.18
CA GLY A 270 29.38 0.37 11.81
C GLY A 270 29.84 -0.89 11.07
N ARG A 271 29.45 -1.11 9.80
CA ARG A 271 29.88 -2.27 8.99
C ARG A 271 30.45 -1.84 7.64
N LEU A 272 31.22 -2.73 7.03
CA LEU A 272 31.77 -2.53 5.69
C LEU A 272 30.64 -2.59 4.64
N ARG A 273 30.64 -1.62 3.72
CA ARG A 273 29.74 -1.62 2.56
C ARG A 273 30.34 -2.45 1.42
N PRO A 274 29.52 -2.94 0.48
CA PRO A 274 30.01 -3.52 -0.77
C PRO A 274 30.98 -2.57 -1.49
N ALA A 275 32.00 -3.12 -2.15
CA ALA A 275 33.01 -2.34 -2.87
C ALA A 275 32.38 -1.38 -3.90
N ALA A 276 31.30 -1.82 -4.57
CA ALA A 276 30.55 -1.02 -5.52
C ALA A 276 30.00 0.29 -4.90
N HIS A 277 29.60 0.31 -3.63
CA HIS A 277 29.12 1.52 -2.95
C HIS A 277 30.24 2.55 -2.79
N TYR A 278 31.47 2.10 -2.50
CA TYR A 278 32.62 2.99 -2.39
C TYR A 278 33.13 3.46 -3.76
N ALA A 279 33.14 2.58 -4.75
CA ALA A 279 33.55 2.90 -6.12
C ALA A 279 32.58 3.90 -6.77
N MET A 280 31.29 3.58 -6.80
CA MET A 280 30.28 4.41 -7.47
C MET A 280 29.85 5.60 -6.63
N GLY A 281 29.62 5.41 -5.32
CA GLY A 281 29.15 6.49 -4.44
C GLY A 281 30.17 7.61 -4.21
N ARG A 282 31.45 7.35 -4.45
CA ARG A 282 32.53 8.37 -4.39
C ARG A 282 33.06 8.75 -5.77
N LEU A 283 32.36 8.41 -6.85
CA LEU A 283 32.79 8.68 -8.23
C LEU A 283 33.20 10.15 -8.46
N PRO A 284 32.50 11.18 -7.97
CA PRO A 284 32.96 12.57 -8.13
C PRO A 284 34.28 12.89 -7.41
N ARG A 285 34.65 12.15 -6.36
CA ARG A 285 35.97 12.28 -5.71
C ARG A 285 37.03 11.55 -6.53
N TRP A 286 36.75 10.34 -6.99
CA TRP A 286 37.66 9.58 -7.86
C TRP A 286 37.96 10.33 -9.16
N LEU A 287 36.94 10.91 -9.81
CA LEU A 287 37.11 11.71 -11.02
C LEU A 287 37.95 12.97 -10.80
N ARG A 288 37.83 13.62 -9.64
CA ARG A 288 38.69 14.75 -9.28
C ARG A 288 40.15 14.32 -9.11
N LEU A 289 40.39 13.17 -8.48
CA LEU A 289 41.73 12.61 -8.32
C LEU A 289 42.32 12.10 -9.65
N ALA A 290 41.48 11.58 -10.55
CA ALA A 290 41.89 11.07 -11.86
C ALA A 290 42.13 12.19 -12.89
N ARG A 291 41.68 13.43 -12.62
CA ARG A 291 41.78 14.57 -13.55
C ARG A 291 43.18 14.77 -14.16
N PRO A 292 44.30 14.73 -13.40
CA PRO A 292 45.64 14.89 -13.97
C PRO A 292 46.02 13.79 -14.97
N PHE A 293 45.40 12.62 -14.85
CA PHE A 293 45.65 11.44 -15.67
C PHE A 293 44.59 11.22 -16.75
N ALA A 294 43.72 12.19 -17.01
CA ALA A 294 42.62 12.02 -17.97
C ALA A 294 43.11 11.66 -19.39
N ARG A 295 44.19 12.28 -19.86
CA ARG A 295 44.76 11.99 -21.20
C ARG A 295 45.24 10.54 -21.36
N PRO A 296 46.12 10.01 -20.48
CA PRO A 296 46.54 8.61 -20.59
C PRO A 296 45.38 7.64 -20.33
N LEU A 297 44.48 7.92 -19.38
CA LEU A 297 43.32 7.07 -19.11
C LEU A 297 42.39 6.98 -20.32
N ASN A 298 42.10 8.10 -21.00
CA ASN A 298 41.29 8.11 -22.22
C ASN A 298 41.99 7.37 -23.37
N ALA A 299 43.31 7.45 -23.48
CA ALA A 299 44.06 6.71 -24.48
C ALA A 299 44.01 5.19 -24.24
N LEU A 300 44.10 4.76 -22.98
CA LEU A 300 44.00 3.36 -22.56
C LEU A 300 42.57 2.81 -22.67
N ALA A 301 41.56 3.63 -22.41
CA ALA A 301 40.15 3.25 -22.47
C ALA A 301 39.54 3.32 -23.89
N ARG A 302 40.34 3.64 -24.93
CA ARG A 302 39.86 3.61 -26.30
C ARG A 302 39.49 2.19 -26.70
N VAL A 303 38.19 1.94 -26.85
CA VAL A 303 37.70 0.75 -27.53
C VAL A 303 37.88 0.99 -29.02
N ARG A 304 38.66 0.13 -29.70
CA ARG A 304 38.73 0.14 -31.16
C ARG A 304 37.34 -0.26 -31.71
N PRO A 305 36.92 0.33 -32.85
CA PRO A 305 35.65 -0.02 -33.47
C PRO A 305 35.54 -1.52 -33.76
#